data_AF-A0A3B8JPE3-F1
#
_entry.id   AF-A0A3B8JPE3-F1
#
_cell.length_a   1.000
_cell.length_b   1.000
_cell.length_c   1.000
_cell.angle_alpha   90.00
_cell.angle_beta   90.00
_cell.angle_gamma   90.00
#
_symmetry.space_group_name_H-M   'P 1'
#
loop_
_entity.id
_entity.type
_entity.pdbx_description
1 polymer ?
#
loop_
_entity_poly.entity_id
_entity_poly.type
_entity_poly.pdbx_seq_one_letter_code
_entity_poly.pdbx_strand_id
1 'polypeptide(L)' 'MQLHLQYFLLLGAALFCIGIYGLITSRNAVRVLMSIELLLNAVNLNLMGFSN' A
#
# COMPACT_ATOMS: atom_id res chain seq x y z
N MET A 1 -9.74 -20.46 -1.14
CA MET A 1 -8.67 -19.94 -0.25
C MET A 1 -7.58 -19.20 -1.04
N GLN A 2 -6.87 -19.82 -1.99
CA GLN A 2 -5.75 -19.18 -2.72
C GLN A 2 -6.14 -17.98 -3.60
N LEU A 3 -7.31 -18.00 -4.26
CA LEU A 3 -7.81 -16.88 -5.06
C LEU A 3 -7.99 -15.61 -4.21
N HIS A 4 -8.48 -15.74 -2.97
CA HIS A 4 -8.72 -14.61 -2.08
C HIS A 4 -7.41 -13.92 -1.66
N LEU A 5 -6.38 -14.71 -1.35
CA LEU A 5 -5.06 -14.21 -0.98
C LEU A 5 -4.40 -13.43 -2.13
N GLN A 6 -4.49 -13.93 -3.36
CA GLN A 6 -3.96 -13.26 -4.55
C GLN A 6 -4.57 -11.87 -4.75
N TYR A 7 -5.88 -11.69 -4.52
CA TYR A 7 -6.52 -10.38 -4.62
C TYR A 7 -6.03 -9.41 -3.55
N PHE A 8 -5.85 -9.85 -2.30
CA PHE A 8 -5.29 -9.02 -1.23
C PHE A 8 -3.85 -8.59 -1.52
N LEU A 9 -3.02 -9.53 -1.99
CA LEU A 9 -1.64 -9.26 -2.41
C LEU A 9 -1.58 -8.25 -3.56
N LEU A 10 -2.41 -8.43 -4.58
CA LEU A 10 -2.45 -7.55 -5.74
C LEU A 10 -2.95 -6.15 -5.37
N LEU A 11 -3.97 -6.05 -4.53
CA LEU A 11 -4.49 -4.78 -4.02
C LEU A 11 -3.44 -4.06 -3.17
N GLY A 12 -2.78 -4.78 -2.26
CA GLY A 12 -1.70 -4.25 -1.44
C GLY A 12 -0.53 -3.75 -2.28
N ALA A 13 -0.11 -4.52 -3.29
CA ALA A 13 0.93 -4.11 -4.22
C ALA A 13 0.55 -2.86 -5.04
N ALA A 14 -0.69 -2.79 -5.53
CA ALA A 14 -1.18 -1.62 -6.25
C ALA A 14 -1.18 -0.35 -5.38
N LEU A 15 -1.69 -0.44 -4.15
CA LEU A 15 -1.67 0.67 -3.20
C LEU A 15 -0.25 1.08 -2.82
N PHE A 16 0.66 0.13 -2.68
CA PHE A 16 2.07 0.40 -2.40
C PHE A 16 2.74 1.17 -3.55
N CYS A 17 2.51 0.75 -4.81
CA CYS A 17 3.00 1.47 -5.98
C CYS A 17 2.45 2.91 -6.07
N ILE A 18 1.15 3.09 -5.78
CA ILE A 18 0.53 4.42 -5.72
C ILE A 18 1.17 5.27 -4.61
N GLY A 19 1.44 4.67 -3.45
CA GLY A 19 2.12 5.33 -2.34
C GLY A 19 3.53 5.78 -2.69
N ILE A 20 4.31 4.94 -3.38
CA ILE A 20 5.65 5.30 -3.87
C ILE A 20 5.56 6.43 -4.90
N TYR A 21 4.63 6.34 -5.85
CA TYR A 21 4.44 7.38 -6.85
C TYR A 21 4.06 8.73 -6.20
N GLY A 22 3.16 8.69 -5.23
CA GLY A 22 2.78 9.84 -4.41
C GLY A 22 3.97 10.40 -3.65
N LEU A 23 4.80 9.55 -3.05
CA LEU A 23 5.98 9.94 -2.28
C LEU A 23 6.99 10.69 -3.16
N ILE A 24 7.31 10.17 -4.35
CA ILE A 24 8.30 10.77 -5.27
C ILE A 24 7.78 12.07 -5.90
N THR A 25 6.49 12.14 -6.24
CA THR A 25 5.89 13.30 -6.91
C THR A 25 5.53 14.43 -5.93
N SER A 26 5.57 14.16 -4.63
CA SER A 26 5.16 15.11 -3.61
C SER A 26 6.12 16.29 -3.50
N ARG A 27 5.59 17.50 -3.75
CA ARG A 27 6.30 18.77 -3.52
C ARG A 27 6.07 19.38 -2.13
N ASN A 28 5.12 18.83 -1.37
CA ASN A 28 4.72 19.32 -0.06
C ASN A 28 4.96 18.26 1.01
N ALA A 29 5.50 18.66 2.16
CA ALA A 29 5.75 17.75 3.29
C ALA A 29 4.48 17.01 3.75
N VAL A 30 3.32 17.68 3.78
CA VAL A 30 2.04 17.04 4.13
C VAL A 30 1.67 15.93 3.15
N ARG A 31 1.93 16.13 1.85
CA ARG A 31 1.64 15.12 0.82
C ARG A 31 2.60 13.93 0.90
N VAL A 32 3.86 14.19 1.28
CA VAL A 32 4.83 13.13 1.63
C VAL A 32 4.30 12.29 2.80
N LEU A 33 3.86 12.92 3.88
CA LEU A 33 3.31 12.20 5.05
C LEU A 33 2.08 11.37 4.68
N MET A 34 1.15 11.93 3.91
CA MET A 34 -0.04 11.22 3.44
C MET A 34 0.33 10.00 2.56
N SER A 35 1.36 10.13 1.72
CA SER A 35 1.87 9.02 0.90
C SER A 35 2.51 7.93 1.76
N ILE A 36 3.19 8.31 2.85
CA ILE A 36 3.76 7.37 3.83
C ILE A 36 2.65 6.62 4.57
N GLU A 37 1.59 7.30 5.02
CA GLU A 37 0.45 6.63 5.64
C GLU A 37 -0.20 5.62 4.68
N LEU A 38 -0.32 5.96 3.39
CA LEU A 38 -0.82 5.05 2.36
C LEU A 38 0.08 3.81 2.20
N LEU A 39 1.40 4.01 2.18
CA LEU A 39 2.38 2.92 2.11
C LEU A 39 2.27 1.98 3.31
N LEU A 40 2.17 2.55 4.52
CA LEU A 40 2.01 1.77 5.75
C LEU A 40 0.70 0.96 5.74
N ASN A 41 -0.39 1.55 5.26
CA ASN A 41 -1.68 0.85 5.15
C ASN A 41 -1.62 -0.29 4.11
N ALA A 42 -0.92 -0.09 2.99
CA ALA A 42 -0.71 -1.12 1.97
C ALA A 42 0.09 -2.33 2.51
N VAL A 43 1.14 -2.08 3.29
CA VAL A 43 1.90 -3.15 3.98
C VAL A 43 1.02 -3.89 4.98
N ASN A 44 0.21 -3.17 5.76
CA ASN A 44 -0.66 -3.77 6.77
C ASN A 44 -1.72 -4.69 6.13
N LEU A 45 -2.32 -4.29 5.01
CA LEU A 45 -3.22 -5.13 4.21
C LEU A 45 -2.53 -6.41 3.73
N ASN A 46 -1.28 -6.32 3.29
CA ASN A 46 -0.51 -7.45 2.83
C ASN A 46 -0.23 -8.44 3.98
N LEU A 47 0.16 -7.92 5.15
CA LEU A 47 0.36 -8.70 6.37
C LEU A 47 -0.94 -9.39 6.84
N MET A 48 -2.07 -8.68 6.82
CA MET A 48 -3.37 -9.25 7.16
C MET A 48 -3.77 -10.37 6.20
N GLY A 49 -3.48 -10.21 4.91
CA GLY A 49 -3.68 -11.27 3.91
C GLY A 49 -2.88 -12.52 4.23
N PHE A 50 -1.61 -12.39 4.62
CA PHE A 50 -0.78 -13.55 5.02
C PHE A 50 -1.17 -14.19 6.34
N SER A 51 -1.90 -13.46 7.20
CA SER A 51 -2.31 -13.95 8.51
C SER A 51 -3.57 -14.83 8.49
N ASN A 52 -4.24 -15.00 7.33
CA ASN A 52 -5.51 -15.71 7.16
C ASN A 52 -5.39 -16.79 6.08
#